data_AF-H8FQR3-F1
#
_entry.id   AF-H8FQR3-F1
#
_cell.length_a   1.000
_cell.length_b   1.000
_cell.length_c   1.000
_cell.angle_alpha   90.00
_cell.angle_beta   90.00
_cell.angle_gamma   90.00
#
_symmetry.space_group_name_H-M   'P 1'
#
loop_
_entity.id
_entity.type
_entity.pdbx_description
1 polymer ?
#
loop_
_entity_poly.entity_id
_entity_poly.type
_entity_poly.pdbx_seq_one_letter_code
_entity_poly.pdbx_strand_id
1 'polypeptide(L)'
;MTNTIPTDITVLKQLIALRLDVNIWSARKKLTPADFGTLDLPPEKLASLGSKKVCNPEDLRVFATLKARAIALLDRHGVRFLGGWALPENAVKPVSEGLNVIATDFAAAKDSFLARYDQAIQEWVSNNPGGNR
;
A
#
# COMPACT_ATOMS: atom_id res chain seq x y z
N MET A 1 20.17 -49.04 -24.60
CA MET A 1 19.61 -48.75 -23.27
C MET A 1 20.07 -47.35 -22.87
N THR A 2 19.20 -46.35 -22.87
CA THR A 2 19.53 -44.96 -22.54
C THR A 2 19.36 -44.76 -21.04
N ASN A 3 20.47 -44.61 -20.32
CA ASN A 3 20.47 -44.39 -18.88
C ASN A 3 20.13 -42.91 -18.63
N THR A 4 18.90 -42.62 -18.19
CA THR A 4 18.48 -41.28 -17.76
C THR A 4 18.83 -41.14 -16.29
N ILE A 5 19.84 -40.34 -15.98
CA ILE A 5 20.15 -39.96 -14.59
C ILE A 5 19.09 -38.93 -14.19
N PRO A 6 18.23 -39.20 -13.20
CA PRO A 6 17.30 -38.20 -12.72
C PRO A 6 18.09 -37.09 -12.02
N THR A 7 18.06 -35.88 -12.58
CA THR A 7 18.59 -34.70 -11.91
C THR A 7 17.75 -34.45 -10.65
N ASP A 8 18.29 -34.70 -9.46
CA ASP A 8 17.65 -34.31 -8.20
C ASP A 8 17.63 -32.78 -8.13
N ILE A 9 16.44 -32.19 -8.20
CA ILE A 9 16.25 -30.74 -8.17
C ILE A 9 16.42 -30.27 -6.72
N THR A 10 17.68 -30.11 -6.30
CA THR A 10 18.05 -29.65 -4.95
C THR A 10 17.80 -28.16 -4.74
N VAL A 11 17.78 -27.35 -5.81
CA VAL A 11 17.61 -25.89 -5.73
C VAL A 11 16.27 -25.49 -5.11
N LEU A 12 15.21 -26.29 -5.33
CA LEU A 12 13.88 -26.04 -4.75
C LEU A 12 13.83 -26.36 -3.26
N LYS A 13 14.75 -27.20 -2.74
CA LYS A 13 14.84 -27.53 -1.30
C LYS A 13 15.46 -26.39 -0.48
N GLN A 14 16.00 -25.35 -1.13
CA GLN A 14 16.72 -24.23 -0.51
C GLN A 14 16.05 -22.87 -0.74
N LEU A 15 14.78 -22.89 -1.18
CA LEU A 15 14.00 -21.69 -1.47
C LEU A 15 12.88 -21.51 -0.45
N ILE A 16 12.75 -20.28 0.05
CA ILE A 16 11.65 -19.85 0.89
C ILE A 16 10.72 -18.96 0.06
N ALA A 17 9.45 -19.32 0.00
CA ALA A 17 8.42 -18.47 -0.61
C ALA A 17 7.93 -17.43 0.40
N LEU A 18 7.97 -16.16 0.01
CA LEU A 18 7.54 -15.02 0.81
C LEU A 18 6.48 -14.21 0.03
N ARG A 19 5.36 -13.90 0.68
CA ARG A 19 4.33 -12.99 0.16
C ARG A 19 4.32 -11.70 0.99
N LEU A 20 4.45 -10.56 0.31
CA LEU A 20 4.31 -9.25 0.94
C LEU A 20 2.84 -8.82 0.90
N ASP A 21 2.26 -8.50 2.05
CA ASP A 21 0.92 -7.95 2.17
C ASP A 21 0.99 -6.55 2.80
N VAL A 22 0.50 -5.54 2.08
CA VAL A 22 0.51 -4.14 2.52
C VAL A 22 -0.79 -3.46 2.12
N ASN A 23 -1.60 -3.11 3.12
CA ASN A 23 -2.88 -2.44 2.97
C ASN A 23 -2.73 -0.96 3.32
N ILE A 24 -3.03 -0.08 2.36
CA ILE A 24 -2.96 1.37 2.52
C ILE A 24 -4.36 1.93 2.29
N TRP A 25 -4.90 2.61 3.29
CA TRP A 25 -6.18 3.30 3.17
C TRP A 25 -6.07 4.45 2.17
N SER A 26 -7.07 4.60 1.29
CA SER A 26 -7.02 5.56 0.18
C SER A 26 -7.49 6.97 0.54
N ALA A 27 -7.90 7.21 1.79
CA ALA A 27 -8.51 8.47 2.27
C ALA A 27 -9.64 9.00 1.38
N ARG A 28 -10.44 8.09 0.80
CA ARG A 28 -11.61 8.42 -0.01
C ARG A 28 -12.89 8.07 0.73
N LYS A 29 -13.83 9.01 0.77
CA LYS A 29 -15.20 8.79 1.24
C LYS A 29 -16.14 8.94 0.06
N LYS A 30 -17.17 8.09 -0.02
CA LYS A 30 -18.24 8.23 -1.00
C LYS A 30 -18.90 9.59 -0.83
N LEU A 31 -19.08 10.32 -1.93
CA LEU A 31 -19.82 11.57 -1.90
C LEU A 31 -21.32 11.24 -1.83
N THR A 32 -22.03 11.90 -0.93
CA THR A 32 -23.45 11.66 -0.68
C THR A 32 -24.27 12.89 -1.07
N PRO A 33 -25.55 12.75 -1.47
CA PRO A 33 -26.40 13.89 -1.78
C PRO A 33 -26.49 14.94 -0.66
N ALA A 34 -26.35 14.52 0.60
CA ALA A 34 -26.32 15.41 1.76
C ALA A 34 -25.09 16.34 1.81
N ASP A 35 -24.03 16.03 1.04
CA ASP A 35 -22.84 16.88 0.93
C ASP A 35 -23.07 18.11 0.02
N PHE A 36 -24.20 18.19 -0.70
CA PHE A 36 -24.52 19.23 -1.70
C PHE A 36 -25.49 20.34 -1.22
N GLY A 37 -25.93 20.32 0.03
CA GLY A 37 -26.95 21.26 0.52
C GLY A 37 -28.23 21.31 -0.34
N THR A 38 -28.96 22.43 -0.34
CA THR A 38 -30.16 22.69 -1.18
C THR A 38 -29.80 23.12 -2.61
N LEU A 39 -28.80 22.51 -3.23
CA LEU A 39 -28.50 22.76 -4.65
C LEU A 39 -29.27 21.79 -5.54
N ASP A 40 -30.13 22.35 -6.39
CA ASP A 40 -30.86 21.62 -7.43
C ASP A 40 -29.88 21.26 -8.57
N LEU A 41 -29.15 20.16 -8.40
CA LEU A 41 -28.10 19.72 -9.33
C LEU A 41 -28.64 18.70 -10.34
N PRO A 42 -28.28 18.81 -11.63
CA PRO A 42 -28.80 17.95 -12.68
C PRO A 42 -28.31 16.48 -12.56
N PRO A 43 -29.11 15.49 -13.03
CA PRO A 43 -28.86 14.05 -12.85
C PRO A 43 -27.51 13.54 -13.38
N GLU A 44 -27.02 14.10 -14.48
CA GLU A 44 -25.73 13.71 -15.05
C GLU A 44 -24.54 14.08 -14.17
N LYS A 45 -24.67 15.15 -13.36
CA LYS A 45 -23.62 15.52 -12.40
C LYS A 45 -23.59 14.54 -11.22
N LEU A 46 -24.71 13.91 -10.84
CA LEU A 46 -24.77 12.85 -9.79
C LEU A 46 -23.93 11.61 -10.11
N ALA A 47 -23.82 11.22 -11.38
CA ALA A 47 -23.07 10.03 -11.80
C ALA A 47 -21.54 10.19 -11.71
N SER A 48 -21.03 11.43 -11.73
CA SER A 48 -19.59 11.78 -11.74
C SER A 48 -18.96 11.89 -10.34
N LEU A 49 -19.77 11.87 -9.28
CA LEU A 49 -19.38 12.29 -7.93
C LEU A 49 -18.60 11.25 -7.10
N GLY A 50 -17.96 10.28 -7.76
CA GLY A 50 -17.56 8.98 -7.20
C GLY A 50 -16.80 8.91 -5.87
N SER A 51 -16.12 9.97 -5.40
CA SER A 51 -15.52 10.03 -4.05
C SER A 51 -14.95 11.42 -3.71
N LYS A 52 -15.07 11.88 -2.46
CA LYS A 52 -14.26 12.99 -1.91
C LYS A 52 -13.01 12.50 -1.21
N LYS A 53 -11.94 13.29 -1.29
CA LYS A 53 -10.73 13.13 -0.48
C LYS A 53 -11.01 13.63 0.93
N VAL A 54 -10.61 12.84 1.92
CA VAL A 54 -10.85 13.11 3.35
C VAL A 54 -9.67 13.87 3.96
N CYS A 55 -8.45 13.61 3.50
CA CYS A 55 -7.23 14.36 3.85
C CYS A 55 -6.37 14.62 2.59
N ASN A 56 -5.26 15.35 2.75
CA ASN A 56 -4.33 15.60 1.66
C ASN A 56 -3.66 14.27 1.21
N PRO A 57 -3.70 13.91 -0.09
CA PRO A 57 -3.04 12.71 -0.60
C PRO A 57 -1.53 12.64 -0.31
N GLU A 58 -0.86 13.80 -0.17
CA GLU A 58 0.55 13.85 0.17
C GLU A 58 0.84 13.26 1.56
N ASP A 59 -0.12 13.33 2.50
CA ASP A 59 0.03 12.72 3.83
C ASP A 59 0.12 11.19 3.76
N LEU A 60 -0.38 10.58 2.68
CA LEU A 60 -0.33 9.14 2.47
C LEU A 60 0.89 8.70 1.64
N ARG A 61 1.64 9.62 1.04
CA ARG A 61 2.76 9.31 0.13
C ARG A 61 3.83 8.47 0.82
N VAL A 62 4.07 8.71 2.10
CA VAL A 62 5.04 7.95 2.92
C VAL A 62 4.75 6.45 2.90
N PHE A 63 3.49 6.03 2.98
CA PHE A 63 3.11 4.62 2.97
C PHE A 63 3.38 3.96 1.61
N ALA A 64 3.12 4.68 0.51
CA ALA A 64 3.43 4.21 -0.83
C ALA A 64 4.95 4.07 -1.04
N THR A 65 5.74 5.02 -0.53
CA THR A 65 7.20 4.96 -0.55
C THR A 65 7.74 3.76 0.24
N LEU A 66 7.22 3.51 1.45
CA LEU A 66 7.63 2.36 2.27
C LEU A 66 7.26 1.02 1.62
N LYS A 67 6.07 0.92 1.03
CA LYS A 67 5.67 -0.25 0.23
C LYS A 67 6.63 -0.48 -0.94
N ALA A 68 6.98 0.58 -1.68
CA ALA A 68 7.93 0.48 -2.78
C ALA A 68 9.33 0.05 -2.31
N ARG A 69 9.79 0.53 -1.14
CA ARG A 69 11.05 0.08 -0.52
C ARG A 69 11.03 -1.41 -0.19
N ALA A 70 9.92 -1.92 0.37
CA ALA A 70 9.78 -3.35 0.68
C ALA A 70 9.80 -4.21 -0.60
N ILE A 71 9.09 -3.78 -1.65
CA ILE A 71 9.11 -4.43 -2.96
C ILE A 71 10.52 -4.46 -3.54
N ALA A 72 11.22 -3.32 -3.52
CA ALA A 72 12.58 -3.22 -4.05
C ALA A 72 13.59 -4.09 -3.26
N LEU A 73 13.43 -4.21 -1.94
CA LEU A 73 14.24 -5.11 -1.13
C LEU A 73 14.05 -6.56 -1.59
N LEU A 74 12.79 -6.98 -1.77
CA LEU A 74 12.48 -8.34 -2.22
C LEU A 74 12.94 -8.61 -3.66
N ASP A 75 12.79 -7.65 -4.57
CA ASP A 75 13.25 -7.77 -5.96
C ASP A 75 14.78 -7.86 -6.08
N ARG A 76 15.54 -7.33 -5.12
CA ARG A 76 17.01 -7.44 -5.09
C ARG A 76 17.52 -8.79 -4.59
N HIS A 77 16.73 -9.48 -3.76
CA HIS A 77 17.17 -10.68 -3.05
C HIS A 77 16.42 -11.95 -3.47
N GLY A 78 15.36 -11.82 -4.26
CA GLY A 78 14.55 -12.94 -4.71
C GLY A 78 14.03 -12.76 -6.12
N VAL A 79 13.33 -13.79 -6.58
CA VAL A 79 12.68 -13.82 -7.89
C VAL A 79 11.17 -13.94 -7.72
N ARG A 80 10.39 -13.37 -8.64
CA ARG A 80 8.93 -13.45 -8.59
C ARG A 80 8.45 -14.89 -8.64
N PHE A 81 7.61 -15.29 -7.70
CA PHE A 81 7.15 -16.67 -7.54
C PHE A 81 5.76 -16.70 -6.90
N LEU A 82 4.76 -17.28 -7.59
CA LEU A 82 3.39 -17.49 -7.11
C LEU A 82 2.74 -16.23 -6.47
N GLY A 83 2.93 -15.05 -7.09
CA GLY A 83 2.38 -13.80 -6.57
C GLY A 83 3.17 -13.20 -5.39
N GLY A 84 4.30 -13.80 -5.02
CA GLY A 84 5.27 -13.30 -4.06
C GLY A 84 6.69 -13.41 -4.62
N TRP A 85 7.64 -13.76 -3.76
CA TRP A 85 9.05 -13.94 -4.09
C TRP A 85 9.54 -15.29 -3.57
N ALA A 86 10.37 -15.97 -4.35
CA ALA A 86 11.21 -17.06 -3.87
C ALA A 86 12.57 -16.47 -3.49
N LEU A 87 13.00 -16.72 -2.26
CA LEU A 87 14.26 -16.26 -1.69
C LEU A 87 15.19 -17.46 -1.47
N PRO A 88 16.49 -17.37 -1.82
CA PRO A 88 17.46 -18.34 -1.36
C PRO A 88 17.65 -18.23 0.15
N GLU A 89 17.92 -19.35 0.81
CA GLU A 89 18.01 -19.44 2.27
C GLU A 89 18.97 -18.41 2.91
N ASN A 90 20.11 -18.14 2.26
CA ASN A 90 21.08 -17.16 2.73
C ASN A 90 20.57 -15.69 2.70
N ALA A 91 19.56 -15.39 1.89
CA ALA A 91 18.95 -14.07 1.81
C ALA A 91 17.82 -13.85 2.82
N VAL A 92 17.31 -14.92 3.43
CA VAL A 92 16.12 -14.87 4.30
C VAL A 92 16.35 -13.96 5.49
N LYS A 93 17.48 -14.11 6.19
CA LYS A 93 17.82 -13.31 7.37
C LYS A 93 17.92 -11.81 7.05
N PRO A 94 18.79 -11.35 6.12
CA PRO A 94 18.90 -9.93 5.82
C PRO A 94 17.61 -9.33 5.24
N VAL A 95 16.84 -10.09 4.45
CA VAL A 95 15.53 -9.63 3.96
C VAL A 95 14.55 -9.46 5.11
N SER A 96 14.47 -10.42 6.03
CA SER A 96 13.56 -10.35 7.19
C SER A 96 13.89 -9.17 8.09
N GLU A 97 15.17 -8.92 8.35
CA GLU A 97 15.64 -7.76 9.12
C GLU A 97 15.27 -6.45 8.41
N GLY A 98 15.51 -6.34 7.10
CA GLY A 98 15.15 -5.17 6.32
C GLY A 98 13.63 -4.91 6.25
N LEU A 99 12.82 -5.97 6.12
CA LEU A 99 11.36 -5.87 6.16
C LEU A 99 10.86 -5.43 7.55
N ASN A 100 11.48 -5.90 8.63
CA ASN A 100 11.12 -5.48 10.00
C ASN A 100 11.41 -3.99 10.23
N VAL A 101 12.50 -3.47 9.70
CA VAL A 101 12.79 -2.01 9.73
C VAL A 101 11.70 -1.25 8.98
N ILE A 102 11.34 -1.67 7.78
CA ILE A 102 10.29 -1.01 6.99
C ILE A 102 8.92 -1.09 7.67
N ALA A 103 8.60 -2.22 8.31
CA ALA A 103 7.37 -2.39 9.08
C ALA A 103 7.32 -1.44 10.29
N THR A 104 8.45 -1.26 10.96
CA THR A 104 8.60 -0.31 12.08
C THR A 104 8.41 1.14 11.58
N ASP A 105 9.07 1.51 10.49
CA ASP A 105 8.90 2.82 9.85
C ASP A 105 7.43 3.08 9.46
N PHE A 106 6.75 2.04 8.94
CA PHE A 106 5.33 2.12 8.55
C PHE A 106 4.43 2.34 9.76
N ALA A 107 4.68 1.62 10.87
CA ALA A 107 3.94 1.79 12.11
C ALA A 107 4.12 3.20 12.67
N ALA A 108 5.35 3.71 12.72
CA ALA A 108 5.65 5.06 13.18
C ALA A 108 4.99 6.14 12.30
N ALA A 109 5.01 5.96 10.97
CA ALA A 109 4.32 6.87 10.04
C ALA A 109 2.80 6.85 10.25
N LYS A 110 2.21 5.69 10.52
CA LYS A 110 0.79 5.54 10.84
C LYS A 110 0.46 6.28 12.13
N ASP A 111 1.23 6.09 13.19
CA ASP A 111 0.98 6.75 14.48
C ASP A 111 1.12 8.28 14.35
N SER A 112 2.11 8.74 13.59
CA SER A 112 2.30 10.17 13.27
C SER A 112 1.16 10.76 12.44
N PHE A 113 0.60 9.98 11.50
CA PHE A 113 -0.56 10.38 10.72
C PHE A 113 -1.82 10.47 11.59
N LEU A 114 -2.06 9.46 12.44
CA LEU A 114 -3.21 9.42 13.34
C LEU A 114 -3.19 10.56 14.35
N ALA A 115 -2.02 10.91 14.89
CA ALA A 115 -1.88 12.02 15.83
C ALA A 115 -2.26 13.39 15.24
N ARG A 116 -2.11 13.55 13.92
CA ARG A 116 -2.48 14.77 13.19
C ARG A 116 -3.76 14.62 12.37
N TYR A 117 -4.46 13.50 12.49
CA TYR A 117 -5.56 13.15 11.59
C TYR A 117 -6.63 14.24 11.60
N ASP A 118 -7.16 14.58 12.78
CA ASP A 118 -8.22 15.59 12.90
C ASP A 118 -7.78 16.97 12.38
N GLN A 119 -6.54 17.36 12.65
CA GLN A 119 -5.95 18.60 12.11
C GLN A 119 -5.85 18.54 10.57
N ALA A 120 -5.38 17.44 10.01
CA ALA A 120 -5.26 17.25 8.56
C ALA A 120 -6.64 17.30 7.87
N ILE A 121 -7.69 16.78 8.52
CA ILE A 121 -9.07 16.94 8.04
C ILE A 121 -9.48 18.41 8.06
N GLN A 122 -9.25 19.12 9.17
CA GLN A 122 -9.63 20.53 9.31
C GLN A 122 -8.89 21.44 8.31
N GLU A 123 -7.59 21.23 8.12
CA GLU A 123 -6.77 21.94 7.13
C GLU A 123 -7.26 21.64 5.71
N TRP A 124 -7.57 20.38 5.41
CA TRP A 124 -8.10 20.00 4.11
C TRP A 124 -9.44 20.65 3.81
N VAL A 125 -10.37 20.68 4.78
CA VAL A 125 -11.67 21.35 4.66
C VAL A 125 -11.50 22.87 4.49
N SER A 126 -10.62 23.49 5.27
CA SER A 126 -10.37 24.94 5.22
C SER A 126 -9.75 25.39 3.91
N ASN A 127 -8.83 24.59 3.35
CA ASN A 127 -8.17 24.87 2.08
C ASN A 127 -9.00 24.44 0.85
N ASN A 128 -10.08 23.69 1.05
CA ASN A 128 -11.01 23.27 0.00
C ASN A 128 -12.46 23.59 0.37
N PRO A 129 -12.83 24.88 0.55
CA PRO A 129 -14.15 25.29 1.04
C PRO A 129 -15.30 24.99 0.07
N GLY A 130 -15.02 24.52 -1.15
CA GLY A 130 -16.00 24.03 -2.13
C GLY A 130 -16.25 22.51 -2.08
N GLY A 131 -15.55 21.76 -1.23
CA GLY A 131 -15.73 20.30 -1.07
C GLY A 131 -16.81 19.89 -0.08
N ASN A 132 -17.50 20.88 0.50
CA ASN A 132 -18.61 20.74 1.45
C ASN A 132 -19.78 21.66 1.07
N ARG A 133 -19.90 21.98 -0.23
CA ARG A 133 -21.05 22.70 -0.79
C ARG A 133 -21.81 21.83 -1.75
#